data_AF-A0A1Z5JRI0-F1
#
_entry.id   AF-A0A1Z5JRI0-F1
#
_cell.length_a   1.000
_cell.length_b   1.000
_cell.length_c   1.000
_cell.angle_alpha   90.00
_cell.angle_beta   90.00
_cell.angle_gamma   90.00
#
_symmetry.space_group_name_H-M   'P 1'
#
loop_
_entity.id
_entity.type
_entity.pdbx_description
1 polymer ?
#
loop_
_entity_poly.entity_id
_entity_poly.type
_entity_poly.pdbx_seq_one_letter_code
_entity_poly.pdbx_strand_id
1 'polypeptide(L)'
;MCKPTPVASTETKKTGKTRRGMSKMALYLSASFAMLVAIFPMIISELIGGWTAKYTSPVYFTPKSIPDLTGKVAIVTGANTGIGYHTALELARKNAQVIVASRNPSKGQEAITRIQEATGNHHVRFLPLDLSSLASVRSFAQAFQALQLPLDMLILNAGIMKSPGAQFIGKNMTQGFELTQDGFEVHIGVNHVGHFYLTQLLRDSLIASAPSRVVAVSSIAEQGAYQPDGFRFELWKPLNVEHATSMGYEDGMAYGQSKLANAMFAKELAEQLKEHGVTAYSCHPGVIVSELTRYLVASIEEEALQKSWWSRMYLNALGKYFELAQMKTSDGALTQLHLAVSNVSELSNGGFYHPIGKLKGSPNHAQGSNEKLRKELWRETERMIKEAGF
;
A
#
# COMPACT_ATOMS: atom_id res chain seq x y z
N MET A 1 3.56 75.68 -48.64
CA MET A 1 2.78 75.38 -49.85
C MET A 1 3.55 74.34 -50.65
N CYS A 2 2.99 73.15 -50.91
CA CYS A 2 3.29 72.32 -52.09
C CYS A 2 2.45 71.02 -52.06
N LYS A 3 1.56 70.92 -53.04
CA LYS A 3 1.03 69.71 -53.72
C LYS A 3 1.13 70.02 -55.25
N PRO A 4 1.00 69.09 -56.22
CA PRO A 4 0.69 67.64 -56.15
C PRO A 4 1.50 66.68 -57.09
N THR A 5 1.34 65.35 -56.83
CA THR A 5 1.37 64.04 -57.59
C THR A 5 1.60 63.94 -59.13
N PRO A 6 1.88 62.75 -59.79
CA PRO A 6 1.42 61.35 -59.50
C PRO A 6 2.29 60.07 -59.87
N VAL A 7 1.93 58.92 -59.24
CA VAL A 7 1.70 57.48 -59.67
C VAL A 7 2.70 56.81 -60.68
N ALA A 8 3.29 55.59 -60.51
CA ALA A 8 2.69 54.23 -60.48
C ALA A 8 3.69 53.04 -60.19
N SER A 9 3.17 51.94 -59.59
CA SER A 9 3.44 50.46 -59.78
C SER A 9 4.88 49.87 -59.79
N THR A 10 5.26 48.69 -59.26
CA THR A 10 4.58 47.42 -58.90
C THR A 10 5.56 46.42 -58.20
N GLU A 11 4.99 45.43 -57.51
CA GLU A 11 5.51 44.08 -57.17
C GLU A 11 6.57 43.84 -56.07
N THR A 12 6.08 43.48 -54.87
CA THR A 12 6.84 42.71 -53.85
C THR A 12 6.54 41.21 -53.95
N LYS A 13 7.59 40.41 -54.13
CA LYS A 13 7.59 38.93 -54.18
C LYS A 13 7.02 38.28 -52.90
N LYS A 14 6.01 37.42 -53.07
CA LYS A 14 5.65 36.37 -52.09
C LYS A 14 6.55 35.14 -52.30
N THR A 15 7.38 34.80 -51.32
CA THR A 15 8.11 33.53 -51.28
C THR A 15 7.31 32.50 -50.50
N GLY A 16 6.81 31.47 -51.19
CA GLY A 16 6.23 30.28 -50.58
C GLY A 16 7.33 29.41 -49.95
N LYS A 17 7.17 29.08 -48.66
CA LYS A 17 7.93 28.00 -48.01
C LYS A 17 7.14 26.69 -48.14
N THR A 18 7.66 25.80 -48.96
CA THR A 18 7.26 24.40 -49.12
C THR A 18 7.50 23.61 -47.83
N ARG A 19 6.44 22.96 -47.30
CA ARG A 19 6.53 21.92 -46.27
C ARG A 19 7.25 20.70 -46.87
N ARG A 20 8.48 20.41 -46.42
CA ARG A 20 9.21 19.19 -46.76
C ARG A 20 8.71 18.06 -45.85
N GLY A 21 7.93 17.13 -46.41
CA GLY A 21 7.49 15.92 -45.71
C GLY A 21 8.69 15.01 -45.40
N MET A 22 8.79 14.54 -44.16
CA MET A 22 9.74 13.49 -43.78
C MET A 22 9.43 12.21 -44.58
N SER A 23 10.45 11.54 -45.12
CA SER A 23 10.25 10.29 -45.86
C SER A 23 9.74 9.20 -44.91
N LYS A 24 8.82 8.35 -45.39
CA LYS A 24 8.25 7.24 -44.61
C LYS A 24 9.34 6.33 -44.01
N MET A 25 10.46 6.17 -44.70
CA MET A 25 11.60 5.37 -44.24
C MET A 25 12.31 5.97 -43.01
N ALA A 26 12.45 7.30 -42.94
CA ALA A 26 12.98 7.98 -41.76
C ALA A 26 12.03 7.85 -40.55
N LEU A 27 10.71 7.82 -40.80
CA LEU A 27 9.69 7.58 -39.78
C LEU A 27 9.77 6.16 -39.20
N TYR A 28 9.96 5.14 -40.05
CA TYR A 28 10.11 3.75 -39.63
C TYR A 28 11.43 3.50 -38.89
N LEU A 29 12.55 4.06 -39.38
CA LEU A 29 13.84 3.97 -38.71
C LEU A 29 13.82 4.66 -37.33
N SER A 30 13.09 5.78 -37.18
CA SER A 30 12.94 6.44 -35.87
C SER A 30 12.03 5.66 -34.91
N ALA A 31 10.98 4.99 -35.41
CA ALA A 31 10.08 4.20 -34.58
C ALA A 31 10.74 2.93 -34.06
N SER A 32 11.48 2.21 -34.92
CA SER A 32 12.22 1.00 -34.53
C SER A 32 13.37 1.31 -33.58
N PHE A 33 14.05 2.45 -33.77
CA PHE A 33 15.09 2.93 -32.86
C PHE A 33 14.52 3.36 -31.51
N ALA A 34 13.40 4.09 -31.49
CA ALA A 34 12.71 4.44 -30.25
C ALA A 34 12.20 3.21 -29.49
N MET A 35 11.73 2.19 -30.22
CA MET A 35 11.31 0.91 -29.65
C MET A 35 12.51 0.15 -29.05
N LEU A 36 13.66 0.12 -29.72
CA LEU A 36 14.90 -0.45 -29.18
C LEU A 36 15.40 0.29 -27.93
N VAL A 37 15.42 1.63 -27.94
CA VAL A 37 15.87 2.44 -26.78
C VAL A 37 14.90 2.33 -25.59
N ALA A 38 13.60 2.10 -25.85
CA ALA A 38 12.61 1.89 -24.80
C ALA A 38 12.66 0.46 -24.23
N ILE A 39 12.64 -0.54 -25.11
CA ILE A 39 12.47 -1.95 -24.73
C ILE A 39 13.79 -2.55 -24.24
N PHE A 40 14.94 -2.12 -24.76
CA PHE A 40 16.22 -2.74 -24.41
C PHE A 40 16.64 -2.50 -22.95
N PRO A 41 16.58 -1.29 -22.37
CA PRO A 41 16.83 -1.10 -20.94
C PRO A 41 15.79 -1.82 -20.06
N MET A 42 14.55 -2.00 -20.54
CA MET A 42 13.52 -2.77 -19.85
C MET A 42 13.81 -4.28 -19.88
N ILE A 43 14.18 -4.84 -21.02
CA ILE A 43 14.60 -6.25 -21.15
C ILE A 43 15.85 -6.49 -20.31
N ILE A 44 16.84 -5.60 -20.35
CA ILE A 44 18.04 -5.72 -19.52
C ILE A 44 17.67 -5.62 -18.03
N SER A 45 16.84 -4.66 -17.63
CA SER A 45 16.32 -4.55 -16.26
C SER A 45 15.67 -5.86 -15.82
N GLU A 46 14.74 -6.40 -16.59
CA GLU A 46 14.08 -7.67 -16.26
C GLU A 46 15.04 -8.88 -16.23
N LEU A 47 15.98 -8.95 -17.18
CA LEU A 47 17.00 -10.01 -17.23
C LEU A 47 17.97 -9.97 -16.04
N ILE A 48 18.18 -8.81 -15.41
CA ILE A 48 18.99 -8.67 -14.19
C ILE A 48 18.16 -8.59 -12.90
N GLY A 49 16.88 -9.01 -12.94
CA GLY A 49 16.00 -9.08 -11.76
C GLY A 49 15.18 -7.82 -11.50
N GLY A 50 14.76 -7.15 -12.57
CA GLY A 50 14.14 -5.83 -12.66
C GLY A 50 12.82 -5.64 -11.93
N TRP A 51 12.16 -4.51 -12.25
CA TRP A 51 10.98 -4.04 -11.54
C TRP A 51 9.84 -5.06 -11.61
N THR A 52 9.56 -5.70 -12.75
CA THR A 52 8.51 -6.73 -12.81
C THR A 52 8.92 -8.03 -12.13
N ALA A 53 10.16 -8.52 -12.24
CA ALA A 53 10.65 -9.67 -11.46
C ALA A 53 10.68 -9.44 -9.92
N LYS A 54 10.69 -8.17 -9.49
CA LYS A 54 10.52 -7.75 -8.09
C LYS A 54 9.06 -7.89 -7.61
N TYR A 55 8.07 -7.84 -8.50
CA TYR A 55 6.64 -7.90 -8.17
C TYR A 55 5.90 -9.12 -8.73
N THR A 56 6.53 -9.89 -9.61
CA THR A 56 6.07 -11.20 -10.05
C THR A 56 6.77 -12.25 -9.20
N SER A 57 5.98 -13.12 -8.59
CA SER A 57 6.48 -14.17 -7.72
C SER A 57 6.43 -15.53 -8.41
N PRO A 58 7.48 -16.35 -8.24
CA PRO A 58 7.45 -17.74 -8.70
C PRO A 58 6.61 -18.63 -7.77
N VAL A 59 6.21 -18.15 -6.59
CA VAL A 59 5.33 -18.88 -5.68
C VAL A 59 3.92 -18.86 -6.26
N TYR A 60 3.39 -20.05 -6.54
CA TYR A 60 2.06 -20.22 -7.10
C TYR A 60 1.03 -20.34 -5.98
N PHE A 61 0.65 -19.21 -5.38
CA PHE A 61 -0.47 -19.15 -4.43
C PHE A 61 -1.71 -18.56 -5.09
N THR A 62 -2.85 -19.23 -4.96
CA THR A 62 -4.13 -18.80 -5.52
C THR A 62 -5.23 -19.00 -4.47
N PRO A 63 -6.44 -18.44 -4.65
CA PRO A 63 -7.54 -18.69 -3.73
C PRO A 63 -7.90 -20.18 -3.59
N LYS A 64 -7.59 -21.00 -4.61
CA LYS A 64 -7.78 -22.46 -4.56
C LYS A 64 -6.83 -23.14 -3.57
N SER A 65 -5.65 -22.56 -3.34
CA SER A 65 -4.63 -23.06 -2.43
C SER A 65 -4.98 -22.87 -0.95
N ILE A 66 -6.00 -22.04 -0.63
CA ILE A 66 -6.46 -21.85 0.75
C ILE A 66 -7.12 -23.15 1.23
N PRO A 67 -6.70 -23.72 2.37
CA PRO A 67 -7.31 -24.93 2.94
C PRO A 67 -8.72 -24.65 3.46
N ASP A 68 -9.43 -25.68 3.92
CA ASP A 68 -10.65 -25.48 4.70
C ASP A 68 -10.30 -24.85 6.05
N LEU A 69 -11.03 -23.80 6.44
CA LEU A 69 -10.82 -23.00 7.64
C LEU A 69 -12.01 -23.14 8.61
N THR A 70 -12.79 -24.21 8.50
CA THR A 70 -13.87 -24.52 9.43
C THR A 70 -13.35 -24.48 10.88
N GLY A 71 -14.04 -23.73 11.75
CA GLY A 71 -13.66 -23.56 13.15
C GLY A 71 -12.51 -22.56 13.38
N LYS A 72 -11.97 -21.94 12.33
CA LYS A 72 -10.95 -20.88 12.43
C LYS A 72 -11.59 -19.50 12.42
N VAL A 73 -11.04 -18.60 13.22
CA VAL A 73 -11.53 -17.22 13.34
C VAL A 73 -10.46 -16.23 12.89
N ALA A 74 -10.89 -15.29 12.03
CA ALA A 74 -10.03 -14.23 11.52
C ALA A 74 -10.59 -12.84 11.84
N ILE A 75 -9.73 -11.93 12.30
CA ILE A 75 -10.00 -10.49 12.29
C ILE A 75 -9.28 -9.87 11.11
N VAL A 76 -10.00 -9.13 10.28
CA VAL A 76 -9.41 -8.37 9.16
C VAL A 76 -9.76 -6.89 9.32
N THR A 77 -8.74 -6.06 9.56
CA THR A 77 -8.92 -4.60 9.66
C THR A 77 -9.07 -3.98 8.26
N GLY A 78 -9.97 -3.00 8.12
CA GLY A 78 -10.25 -2.35 6.83
C GLY A 78 -10.95 -3.28 5.83
N ALA A 79 -11.69 -4.27 6.31
CA ALA A 79 -12.29 -5.32 5.49
C ALA A 79 -13.58 -4.93 4.76
N ASN A 80 -14.00 -3.67 4.84
CA ASN A 80 -15.20 -3.19 4.15
C ASN A 80 -14.95 -2.84 2.67
N THR A 81 -13.69 -2.74 2.23
CA THR A 81 -13.33 -2.40 0.85
C THR A 81 -11.95 -2.94 0.48
N GLY A 82 -11.60 -2.83 -0.80
CA GLY A 82 -10.26 -3.05 -1.32
C GLY A 82 -9.69 -4.43 -1.00
N ILE A 83 -8.40 -4.45 -0.66
CA ILE A 83 -7.63 -5.67 -0.35
C ILE A 83 -8.20 -6.39 0.87
N GLY A 84 -8.60 -5.63 1.90
CA GLY A 84 -9.19 -6.19 3.12
C GLY A 84 -10.49 -6.93 2.86
N TYR A 85 -11.36 -6.36 2.03
CA TYR A 85 -12.61 -7.03 1.61
C TYR A 85 -12.32 -8.33 0.87
N HIS A 86 -11.41 -8.34 -0.10
CA HIS A 86 -11.07 -9.57 -0.81
C HIS A 86 -10.43 -10.62 0.09
N THR A 87 -9.67 -10.20 1.09
CA THR A 87 -9.11 -11.10 2.10
C THR A 87 -10.21 -11.73 2.94
N ALA A 88 -11.12 -10.93 3.49
CA ALA A 88 -12.26 -11.41 4.25
C ALA A 88 -13.16 -12.35 3.41
N LEU A 89 -13.37 -12.01 2.14
CA LEU A 89 -14.14 -12.81 1.20
C LEU A 89 -13.54 -14.21 0.99
N GLU A 90 -12.24 -14.30 0.69
CA GLU A 90 -11.62 -15.61 0.44
C GLU A 90 -11.49 -16.47 1.71
N LEU A 91 -11.28 -15.85 2.88
CA LEU A 91 -11.32 -16.58 4.15
C LEU A 91 -12.73 -17.12 4.44
N ALA A 92 -13.77 -16.30 4.25
CA ALA A 92 -15.15 -16.72 4.44
C ALA A 92 -15.57 -17.79 3.43
N ARG A 93 -15.12 -17.69 2.17
CA ARG A 93 -15.33 -18.73 1.12
C ARG A 93 -14.77 -20.08 1.51
N LYS A 94 -13.81 -20.09 2.44
CA LYS A 94 -13.15 -21.28 2.97
C LYS A 94 -13.61 -21.58 4.39
N ASN A 95 -14.84 -21.19 4.74
CA ASN A 95 -15.54 -21.51 5.98
C ASN A 95 -14.94 -20.91 7.28
N ALA A 96 -13.99 -19.97 7.18
CA ALA A 96 -13.57 -19.22 8.37
C ALA A 96 -14.71 -18.36 8.91
N GLN A 97 -14.75 -18.19 10.23
CA GLN A 97 -15.54 -17.14 10.85
C GLN A 97 -14.76 -15.82 10.78
N VAL A 98 -15.32 -14.79 10.14
CA VAL A 98 -14.58 -13.55 9.83
C VAL A 98 -15.20 -12.35 10.55
N ILE A 99 -14.37 -11.63 11.30
CA ILE A 99 -14.69 -10.33 11.87
C ILE A 99 -14.24 -9.25 10.88
N VAL A 100 -15.21 -8.62 10.22
CA VAL A 100 -15.03 -7.45 9.37
C VAL A 100 -14.89 -6.23 10.29
N ALA A 101 -13.65 -5.76 10.46
CA ALA A 101 -13.35 -4.63 11.32
C ALA A 101 -13.14 -3.35 10.48
N SER A 102 -13.98 -2.33 10.66
CA SER A 102 -13.79 -1.03 9.99
C SER A 102 -14.53 0.09 10.72
N ARG A 103 -14.19 1.35 10.39
CA ARG A 103 -14.73 2.54 11.06
C ARG A 103 -16.17 2.91 10.68
N ASN A 104 -16.68 2.42 9.56
CA ASN A 104 -18.00 2.82 9.04
C ASN A 104 -19.00 1.65 9.13
N PRO A 105 -19.99 1.71 10.03
CA PRO A 105 -20.97 0.64 10.21
C PRO A 105 -21.78 0.30 8.96
N SER A 106 -22.23 1.31 8.19
CA SER A 106 -23.00 1.08 6.96
C SER A 106 -22.20 0.28 5.94
N LYS A 107 -20.98 0.75 5.63
CA LYS A 107 -20.10 0.06 4.67
C LYS A 107 -19.65 -1.30 5.19
N GLY A 108 -19.47 -1.44 6.51
CA GLY A 108 -19.20 -2.72 7.15
C GLY A 108 -20.33 -3.71 6.93
N GLN A 109 -21.58 -3.29 7.17
CA GLN A 109 -22.76 -4.13 6.99
C GLN A 109 -22.97 -4.52 5.52
N GLU A 110 -22.81 -3.58 4.59
CA GLU A 110 -22.85 -3.84 3.14
C GLU A 110 -21.81 -4.89 2.72
N ALA A 111 -20.58 -4.79 3.25
CA ALA A 111 -19.53 -5.75 2.97
C ALA A 111 -19.88 -7.16 3.49
N ILE A 112 -20.49 -7.26 4.67
CA ILE A 112 -20.94 -8.55 5.22
C ILE A 112 -21.99 -9.19 4.34
N THR A 113 -23.03 -8.44 3.97
CA THR A 113 -24.09 -8.96 3.10
C THR A 113 -23.49 -9.51 1.82
N ARG A 114 -22.62 -8.75 1.16
CA ARG A 114 -21.94 -9.18 -0.07
C ARG A 114 -21.07 -10.42 0.11
N ILE A 115 -20.35 -10.54 1.24
CA ILE A 115 -19.53 -11.72 1.52
C ILE A 115 -20.42 -12.95 1.75
N GLN A 116 -21.47 -12.80 2.56
CA GLN A 116 -22.40 -13.88 2.87
C GLN A 116 -23.09 -14.38 1.59
N GLU A 117 -23.58 -13.48 0.74
CA GLU A 117 -24.18 -13.82 -0.57
C GLU A 117 -23.18 -14.53 -1.49
N ALA A 118 -21.93 -14.07 -1.54
CA ALA A 118 -20.92 -14.60 -2.45
C ALA A 118 -20.28 -15.93 -1.98
N THR A 119 -20.51 -16.33 -0.73
CA THR A 119 -19.84 -17.50 -0.11
C THR A 119 -20.81 -18.51 0.49
N GLY A 120 -22.05 -18.10 0.81
CA GLY A 120 -22.98 -18.89 1.60
C GLY A 120 -22.61 -19.02 3.09
N ASN A 121 -21.50 -18.41 3.52
CA ASN A 121 -21.03 -18.49 4.90
C ASN A 121 -21.62 -17.34 5.72
N HIS A 122 -22.49 -17.67 6.68
CA HIS A 122 -23.14 -16.70 7.57
C HIS A 122 -22.31 -16.34 8.81
N HIS A 123 -21.16 -16.97 9.03
CA HIS A 123 -20.25 -16.66 10.15
C HIS A 123 -19.36 -15.44 9.87
N VAL A 124 -19.95 -14.37 9.34
CA VAL A 124 -19.28 -13.10 9.06
C VAL A 124 -19.93 -12.02 9.90
N ARG A 125 -19.16 -11.33 10.75
CA ARG A 125 -19.65 -10.35 11.73
C ARG A 125 -18.95 -9.02 11.59
N PHE A 126 -19.66 -7.93 11.85
CA PHE A 126 -19.10 -6.58 11.84
C PHE A 126 -18.77 -6.19 13.27
N LEU A 127 -17.59 -5.63 13.49
CA LEU A 127 -17.27 -4.90 14.71
C LEU A 127 -16.65 -3.54 14.33
N PRO A 128 -17.14 -2.42 14.90
CA PRO A 128 -16.62 -1.10 14.58
C PRO A 128 -15.20 -0.94 15.12
N LEU A 129 -14.29 -0.49 14.25
CA LEU A 129 -12.89 -0.23 14.57
C LEU A 129 -12.41 1.03 13.86
N ASP A 130 -12.14 2.08 14.63
CA ASP A 130 -11.42 3.25 14.16
C ASP A 130 -9.99 3.26 14.73
N LEU A 131 -9.01 2.98 13.88
CA LEU A 131 -7.60 2.95 14.27
C LEU A 131 -7.02 4.34 14.56
N SER A 132 -7.75 5.42 14.24
CA SER A 132 -7.38 6.80 14.62
C SER A 132 -7.82 7.17 16.04
N SER A 133 -8.35 6.22 16.81
CA SER A 133 -8.82 6.41 18.19
C SER A 133 -8.46 5.20 19.05
N LEU A 134 -7.52 5.36 19.99
CA LEU A 134 -7.13 4.29 20.91
C LEU A 134 -8.30 3.81 21.79
N ALA A 135 -9.26 4.70 22.09
CA ALA A 135 -10.52 4.33 22.75
C ALA A 135 -11.37 3.38 21.89
N SER A 136 -11.47 3.64 20.58
CA SER A 136 -12.15 2.74 19.65
C SER A 136 -11.45 1.39 19.55
N VAL A 137 -10.12 1.39 19.48
CA VAL A 137 -9.31 0.16 19.46
C VAL A 137 -9.54 -0.69 20.72
N ARG A 138 -9.54 -0.07 21.91
CA ARG A 138 -9.85 -0.74 23.17
C ARG A 138 -11.26 -1.33 23.19
N SER A 139 -12.25 -0.54 22.78
CA SER A 139 -13.65 -0.98 22.72
C SER A 139 -13.84 -2.14 21.75
N PHE A 140 -13.16 -2.13 20.60
CA PHE A 140 -13.18 -3.23 19.64
C PHE A 140 -12.61 -4.52 20.25
N ALA A 141 -11.45 -4.44 20.92
CA ALA A 141 -10.82 -5.59 21.53
C ALA A 141 -11.71 -6.23 22.60
N GLN A 142 -12.32 -5.40 23.47
CA GLN A 142 -13.29 -5.85 24.47
C GLN A 142 -14.52 -6.50 23.82
N ALA A 143 -15.07 -5.90 22.76
CA ALA A 143 -16.22 -6.44 22.05
C ALA A 143 -15.89 -7.80 21.41
N PHE A 144 -14.70 -7.97 20.84
CA PHE A 144 -14.26 -9.25 20.29
C PHE A 144 -14.08 -10.31 21.38
N GLN A 145 -13.40 -9.97 22.48
CA GLN A 145 -13.17 -10.87 23.61
C GLN A 145 -14.48 -11.34 24.26
N ALA A 146 -15.49 -10.47 24.32
CA ALA A 146 -16.83 -10.81 24.81
C ALA A 146 -17.53 -11.88 23.94
N LEU A 147 -17.12 -12.08 22.69
CA LEU A 147 -17.63 -13.16 21.84
C LEU A 147 -17.12 -14.55 22.25
N GLN A 148 -16.05 -14.61 23.07
CA GLN A 148 -15.42 -15.86 23.51
C GLN A 148 -15.02 -16.79 22.35
N LEU A 149 -14.56 -16.19 21.26
CA LEU A 149 -14.08 -16.89 20.07
C LEU A 149 -12.55 -17.07 20.14
N PRO A 150 -11.98 -18.11 19.51
CA PRO A 150 -10.55 -18.15 19.26
C PRO A 150 -10.14 -17.00 18.33
N LEU A 151 -8.85 -16.70 18.27
CA LEU A 151 -8.24 -15.75 17.34
C LEU A 151 -7.07 -16.43 16.64
N ASP A 152 -7.36 -17.15 15.55
CA ASP A 152 -6.34 -17.86 14.78
C ASP A 152 -5.56 -16.92 13.85
N MET A 153 -6.21 -15.88 13.33
CA MET A 153 -5.64 -14.98 12.33
C MET A 153 -5.98 -13.51 12.63
N LEU A 154 -4.98 -12.69 12.87
CA LEU A 154 -5.11 -11.22 12.97
C LEU A 154 -4.43 -10.57 11.76
N ILE A 155 -5.23 -10.02 10.86
CA ILE A 155 -4.76 -9.41 9.61
C ILE A 155 -4.89 -7.89 9.73
N LEU A 156 -3.74 -7.25 9.97
CA LEU A 156 -3.58 -5.81 10.14
C LEU A 156 -3.45 -5.15 8.76
N ASN A 157 -4.56 -5.13 8.02
CA ASN A 157 -4.64 -4.69 6.64
C ASN A 157 -4.97 -3.21 6.48
N ALA A 158 -5.76 -2.64 7.38
CA ALA A 158 -6.20 -1.25 7.28
C ALA A 158 -5.00 -0.30 7.15
N GLY A 159 -5.17 0.72 6.32
CA GLY A 159 -4.21 1.81 6.31
C GLY A 159 -4.65 2.95 5.44
N ILE A 160 -4.09 4.11 5.71
CA ILE A 160 -4.20 5.30 4.90
C ILE A 160 -2.86 5.60 4.26
N MET A 161 -2.91 6.16 3.05
CA MET A 161 -1.72 6.55 2.28
C MET A 161 -1.67 8.04 1.99
N LYS A 162 -2.82 8.72 2.15
CA LYS A 162 -2.95 10.14 1.91
C LYS A 162 -3.58 10.76 3.15
N SER A 163 -2.94 11.79 3.67
CA SER A 163 -3.58 12.64 4.66
C SER A 163 -4.74 13.41 4.03
N PRO A 164 -5.81 13.73 4.78
CA PRO A 164 -6.78 14.71 4.32
C PRO A 164 -6.12 16.03 3.90
N GLY A 165 -6.63 16.62 2.82
CA GLY A 165 -6.04 17.80 2.19
C GLY A 165 -4.93 17.49 1.17
N ALA A 166 -4.37 16.27 1.14
CA ALA A 166 -3.45 15.86 0.09
C ALA A 166 -4.20 15.66 -1.25
N GLN A 167 -3.79 16.40 -2.27
CA GLN A 167 -4.33 16.36 -3.62
C GLN A 167 -3.21 16.01 -4.59
N PHE A 168 -3.54 15.39 -5.72
CA PHE A 168 -2.58 15.33 -6.82
C PHE A 168 -2.74 16.58 -7.67
N ILE A 169 -1.67 17.37 -7.81
CA ILE A 169 -1.55 18.46 -8.78
C ILE A 169 -0.51 18.05 -9.81
N GLY A 170 -0.99 17.59 -10.98
CA GLY A 170 -0.13 17.01 -12.02
C GLY A 170 0.59 15.75 -11.50
N LYS A 171 1.92 15.74 -11.55
CA LYS A 171 2.77 14.66 -11.03
C LYS A 171 3.09 14.76 -9.54
N ASN A 172 2.75 15.89 -8.92
CA ASN A 172 3.12 16.18 -7.55
C ASN A 172 1.92 15.95 -6.64
N MET A 173 2.16 15.35 -5.48
CA MET A 173 1.17 15.31 -4.41
C MET A 173 1.34 16.57 -3.56
N THR A 174 0.27 17.31 -3.30
CA THR A 174 0.28 18.36 -2.29
C THR A 174 0.40 17.71 -0.93
N GLN A 175 1.09 18.38 -0.01
CA GLN A 175 1.11 17.95 1.38
C GLN A 175 -0.30 18.05 1.97
N GLY A 176 -0.78 16.94 2.52
CA GLY A 176 -1.88 16.93 3.49
C GLY A 176 -1.32 16.75 4.89
N PHE A 177 -2.12 17.03 5.90
CA PHE A 177 -1.76 16.79 7.29
C PHE A 177 -3.02 16.64 8.13
N GLU A 178 -3.03 15.65 9.01
CA GLU A 178 -4.06 15.44 10.00
C GLU A 178 -3.44 14.80 11.25
N LEU A 179 -4.07 15.02 12.40
CA LEU A 179 -3.77 14.30 13.62
C LEU A 179 -4.91 13.32 13.93
N THR A 180 -4.57 12.16 14.46
CA THR A 180 -5.55 11.25 15.07
C THR A 180 -6.19 11.88 16.31
N GLN A 181 -7.25 11.25 16.84
CA GLN A 181 -7.94 11.73 18.04
C GLN A 181 -7.00 11.77 19.27
N ASP A 182 -5.94 10.95 19.25
CA ASP A 182 -4.95 10.84 20.32
C ASP A 182 -3.69 11.69 20.07
N GLY A 183 -3.73 12.54 19.03
CA GLY A 183 -2.68 13.51 18.71
C GLY A 183 -1.46 12.92 17.99
N PHE A 184 -1.61 11.76 17.33
CA PHE A 184 -0.56 11.22 16.47
C PHE A 184 -0.69 11.76 15.06
N GLU A 185 0.42 11.91 14.35
CA GLU A 185 0.39 12.07 12.89
C GLU A 185 -0.42 10.91 12.27
N VAL A 186 -1.29 11.24 11.32
CA VAL A 186 -2.36 10.34 10.90
C VAL A 186 -1.85 9.01 10.32
N HIS A 187 -0.77 9.01 9.54
CA HIS A 187 -0.23 7.77 8.96
C HIS A 187 0.32 6.85 10.03
N ILE A 188 1.22 7.33 10.88
CA ILE A 188 1.80 6.48 11.91
C ILE A 188 0.76 6.08 12.95
N GLY A 189 -0.15 6.99 13.30
CA GLY A 189 -1.26 6.75 14.20
C GLY A 189 -2.17 5.62 13.73
N VAL A 190 -2.62 5.67 12.47
CA VAL A 190 -3.54 4.68 11.91
C VAL A 190 -2.84 3.38 11.49
N ASN A 191 -1.73 3.48 10.74
CA ASN A 191 -1.14 2.32 10.08
C ASN A 191 -0.35 1.43 11.05
N HIS A 192 0.25 2.03 12.09
CA HIS A 192 1.14 1.37 13.05
C HIS A 192 0.61 1.44 14.48
N VAL A 193 0.46 2.63 15.09
CA VAL A 193 0.14 2.77 16.53
C VAL A 193 -1.19 2.09 16.89
N GLY A 194 -2.26 2.34 16.13
CA GLY A 194 -3.55 1.70 16.35
C GLY A 194 -3.50 0.18 16.19
N HIS A 195 -2.74 -0.32 15.22
CA HIS A 195 -2.55 -1.77 15.00
C HIS A 195 -1.68 -2.43 16.06
N PHE A 196 -0.61 -1.74 16.50
CA PHE A 196 0.23 -2.16 17.60
C PHE A 196 -0.63 -2.31 18.85
N TYR A 197 -1.40 -1.28 19.21
CA TYR A 197 -2.25 -1.30 20.39
C TYR A 197 -3.31 -2.40 20.32
N LEU A 198 -3.96 -2.56 19.15
CA LEU A 198 -4.91 -3.64 18.91
C LEU A 198 -4.27 -5.02 19.16
N THR A 199 -3.07 -5.23 18.64
CA THR A 199 -2.37 -6.52 18.79
C THR A 199 -1.99 -6.77 20.25
N GLN A 200 -1.55 -5.75 20.98
CA GLN A 200 -1.22 -5.87 22.40
C GLN A 200 -2.45 -6.21 23.24
N LEU A 201 -3.60 -5.60 22.97
CA LEU A 201 -4.86 -5.91 23.65
C LEU A 201 -5.39 -7.33 23.35
N LEU A 202 -5.09 -7.85 22.16
CA LEU A 202 -5.49 -9.19 21.72
C LEU A 202 -4.39 -10.25 21.90
N ARG A 203 -3.28 -9.90 22.55
CA ARG A 203 -2.10 -10.76 22.71
C ARG A 203 -2.45 -12.08 23.40
N ASP A 204 -3.19 -12.02 24.51
CA ASP A 204 -3.57 -13.23 25.24
C ASP A 204 -4.55 -14.10 24.44
N SER A 205 -5.45 -13.48 23.66
CA SER A 205 -6.35 -14.21 22.75
C SER A 205 -5.58 -14.95 21.65
N LEU A 206 -4.51 -14.34 21.10
CA LEU A 206 -3.62 -14.98 20.13
C LEU A 206 -2.88 -16.17 20.76
N ILE A 207 -2.32 -15.99 21.96
CA ILE A 207 -1.58 -17.03 22.68
C ILE A 207 -2.51 -18.21 23.02
N ALA A 208 -3.70 -17.92 23.57
CA ALA A 208 -4.68 -18.95 23.91
C ALA A 208 -5.19 -19.73 22.69
N SER A 209 -5.08 -19.15 21.49
CA SER A 209 -5.51 -19.75 20.22
C SER A 209 -4.35 -20.35 19.43
N ALA A 210 -3.16 -20.48 20.03
CA ALA A 210 -2.00 -21.03 19.34
C ALA A 210 -2.30 -22.45 18.78
N PRO A 211 -1.88 -22.77 17.55
CA PRO A 211 -1.10 -21.94 16.65
C PRO A 211 -1.93 -20.82 16.01
N SER A 212 -1.49 -19.57 16.18
CA SER A 212 -2.14 -18.36 15.65
C SER A 212 -1.15 -17.44 14.95
N ARG A 213 -1.66 -16.47 14.18
CA ARG A 213 -0.84 -15.67 13.28
C ARG A 213 -1.25 -14.21 13.23
N VAL A 214 -0.24 -13.35 13.12
CA VAL A 214 -0.41 -11.93 12.81
C VAL A 214 0.20 -11.61 11.44
N VAL A 215 -0.55 -10.92 10.59
CA VAL A 215 -0.06 -10.47 9.27
C VAL A 215 -0.20 -8.95 9.18
N ALA A 216 0.93 -8.24 9.13
CA ALA A 216 0.99 -6.79 9.03
C ALA A 216 1.19 -6.33 7.58
N VAL A 217 0.23 -5.59 7.04
CA VAL A 217 0.32 -5.07 5.66
C VAL A 217 1.18 -3.80 5.64
N SER A 218 2.32 -3.93 5.01
CA SER A 218 3.28 -2.88 4.72
C SER A 218 3.17 -2.43 3.24
N SER A 219 4.21 -1.83 2.68
CA SER A 219 4.27 -1.27 1.33
C SER A 219 5.72 -1.20 0.89
N ILE A 220 5.98 -1.17 -0.42
CA ILE A 220 7.32 -0.89 -0.94
C ILE A 220 7.81 0.54 -0.61
N ALA A 221 6.89 1.43 -0.21
CA ALA A 221 7.21 2.79 0.23
C ALA A 221 8.17 2.80 1.44
N GLU A 222 8.27 1.71 2.21
CA GLU A 222 9.25 1.57 3.30
C GLU A 222 10.71 1.74 2.84
N GLN A 223 11.03 1.33 1.60
CA GLN A 223 12.42 1.25 1.13
C GLN A 223 13.08 2.62 0.99
N GLY A 224 12.28 3.63 0.67
CA GLY A 224 12.73 5.01 0.56
C GLY A 224 12.61 5.78 1.87
N ALA A 225 12.02 5.18 2.90
CA ALA A 225 11.55 5.94 4.06
C ALA A 225 12.60 6.19 5.14
N TYR A 226 13.74 5.50 5.07
CA TYR A 226 14.79 5.57 6.10
C TYR A 226 15.93 6.53 5.75
N GLN A 227 16.10 6.89 4.48
CA GLN A 227 17.19 7.76 4.06
C GLN A 227 16.64 9.12 3.64
N PRO A 228 17.35 10.23 3.91
CA PRO A 228 18.66 10.29 4.57
C PRO A 228 18.62 10.28 6.11
N ASP A 229 17.48 10.62 6.72
CA ASP A 229 17.42 11.06 8.12
C ASP A 229 17.20 9.94 9.16
N GLY A 230 17.11 8.69 8.73
CA GLY A 230 16.78 7.56 9.59
C GLY A 230 15.28 7.45 9.88
N PHE A 231 14.94 6.76 10.97
CA PHE A 231 13.57 6.63 11.44
C PHE A 231 13.21 7.81 12.36
N ARG A 232 12.12 8.52 12.09
CA ARG A 232 11.84 9.84 12.66
C ARG A 232 10.72 9.81 13.71
N PHE A 233 11.07 9.46 14.94
CA PHE A 233 10.11 9.39 16.07
C PHE A 233 9.53 10.75 16.46
N GLU A 234 10.30 11.83 16.28
CA GLU A 234 9.91 13.19 16.61
C GLU A 234 8.72 13.70 15.78
N LEU A 235 8.46 13.09 14.61
CA LEU A 235 7.31 13.41 13.76
C LEU A 235 6.02 12.68 14.15
N TRP A 236 6.03 11.86 15.20
CA TRP A 236 4.85 11.03 15.52
C TRP A 236 3.75 11.81 16.24
N LYS A 237 4.08 12.86 16.99
CA LYS A 237 3.10 13.72 17.70
C LYS A 237 3.39 15.21 17.48
N PRO A 238 3.35 15.70 16.24
CA PRO A 238 3.45 17.12 15.96
C PRO A 238 2.26 17.85 16.60
N LEU A 239 2.48 19.11 17.00
CA LEU A 239 1.45 19.90 17.69
C LEU A 239 0.38 20.40 16.71
N ASN A 240 0.81 20.71 15.50
CA ASN A 240 0.01 21.23 14.39
C ASN A 240 0.82 21.09 13.09
N VAL A 241 0.22 21.52 11.98
CA VAL A 241 0.87 21.46 10.66
C VAL A 241 2.12 22.33 10.61
N GLU A 242 2.14 23.51 11.23
CA GLU A 242 3.31 24.40 11.24
C GLU A 242 4.50 23.75 11.94
N HIS A 243 4.27 23.10 13.09
CA HIS A 243 5.29 22.36 13.81
C HIS A 243 5.80 21.19 12.95
N ALA A 244 4.91 20.41 12.34
CA ALA A 244 5.29 19.32 11.44
C ALA A 244 6.14 19.82 10.26
N THR A 245 5.72 20.89 9.58
CA THR A 245 6.46 21.49 8.47
C THR A 245 7.82 22.01 8.91
N SER A 246 7.93 22.64 10.10
CA SER A 246 9.21 23.11 10.63
C SER A 246 10.21 21.98 10.90
N MET A 247 9.71 20.77 11.16
CA MET A 247 10.49 19.55 11.30
C MET A 247 10.74 18.84 9.97
N GLY A 248 10.39 19.43 8.83
CA GLY A 248 10.57 18.81 7.51
C GLY A 248 9.62 17.65 7.24
N TYR A 249 8.37 17.73 7.70
CA TYR A 249 7.33 16.76 7.37
C TYR A 249 7.12 16.67 5.85
N GLU A 250 6.96 15.44 5.35
CA GLU A 250 6.54 15.14 3.99
C GLU A 250 5.60 13.93 4.02
N ASP A 251 4.45 14.04 3.34
CA ASP A 251 3.32 13.12 3.47
C ASP A 251 3.66 11.70 2.98
N GLY A 252 4.36 11.59 1.84
CA GLY A 252 4.81 10.30 1.30
C GLY A 252 5.85 9.62 2.18
N MET A 253 6.76 10.38 2.77
CA MET A 253 7.78 9.94 3.70
C MET A 253 7.17 9.47 5.02
N ALA A 254 6.20 10.21 5.57
CA ALA A 254 5.44 9.81 6.77
C ALA A 254 4.69 8.49 6.53
N TYR A 255 4.03 8.35 5.37
CA TYR A 255 3.44 7.08 4.96
C TYR A 255 4.49 5.96 4.88
N GLY A 256 5.63 6.20 4.22
CA GLY A 256 6.73 5.25 4.11
C GLY A 256 7.26 4.80 5.49
N GLN A 257 7.46 5.74 6.41
CA GLN A 257 7.89 5.49 7.79
C GLN A 257 6.87 4.61 8.52
N SER A 258 5.57 4.88 8.36
CA SER A 258 4.51 4.05 8.94
C SER A 258 4.52 2.60 8.41
N LYS A 259 4.90 2.40 7.15
CA LYS A 259 4.99 1.06 6.53
C LYS A 259 6.27 0.35 6.91
N LEU A 260 7.36 1.08 7.11
CA LEU A 260 8.58 0.54 7.72
C LEU A 260 8.34 0.11 9.17
N ALA A 261 7.56 0.87 9.93
CA ALA A 261 7.14 0.52 11.29
C ALA A 261 6.38 -0.81 11.33
N ASN A 262 5.45 -1.05 10.39
CA ASN A 262 4.74 -2.33 10.29
C ASN A 262 5.68 -3.54 10.04
N ALA A 263 6.72 -3.36 9.23
CA ALA A 263 7.70 -4.42 8.96
C ALA A 263 8.56 -4.73 10.19
N MET A 264 9.06 -3.68 10.87
CA MET A 264 9.79 -3.80 12.13
C MET A 264 8.93 -4.43 13.23
N PHE A 265 7.67 -4.00 13.35
CA PHE A 265 6.71 -4.51 14.31
C PHE A 265 6.48 -6.02 14.16
N ALA A 266 6.19 -6.49 12.94
CA ALA A 266 5.95 -7.91 12.71
C ALA A 266 7.16 -8.78 13.09
N LYS A 267 8.38 -8.29 12.83
CA LYS A 267 9.60 -9.02 13.18
C LYS A 267 9.85 -9.05 14.69
N GLU A 268 9.67 -7.93 15.39
CA GLU A 268 9.79 -7.89 16.84
C GLU A 268 8.71 -8.75 17.52
N LEU A 269 7.46 -8.68 17.04
CA LEU A 269 6.36 -9.50 17.54
C LEU A 269 6.63 -11.00 17.38
N ALA A 270 7.20 -11.39 16.23
CA ALA A 270 7.61 -12.77 15.98
C ALA A 270 8.68 -13.24 16.97
N GLU A 271 9.64 -12.38 17.33
CA GLU A 271 10.67 -12.68 18.33
C GLU A 271 10.06 -12.80 19.73
N GLN A 272 9.17 -11.89 20.12
CA GLN A 272 8.55 -11.89 21.45
C GLN A 272 7.57 -13.05 21.68
N LEU A 273 6.87 -13.51 20.64
CA LEU A 273 5.84 -14.55 20.76
C LEU A 273 6.28 -15.93 20.27
N LYS A 274 7.56 -16.09 19.90
CA LYS A 274 8.12 -17.34 19.36
C LYS A 274 7.82 -18.56 20.24
N GLU A 275 8.02 -18.42 21.55
CA GLU A 275 7.82 -19.52 22.52
C GLU A 275 6.34 -19.75 22.87
N HIS A 276 5.44 -18.90 22.38
CA HIS A 276 3.99 -19.01 22.61
C HIS A 276 3.24 -19.62 21.42
N GLY A 277 3.94 -20.09 20.38
CA GLY A 277 3.31 -20.69 19.20
C GLY A 277 2.55 -19.68 18.32
N VAL A 278 2.81 -18.38 18.48
CA VAL A 278 2.27 -17.32 17.63
C VAL A 278 3.32 -16.89 16.63
N THR A 279 2.95 -16.82 15.35
CA THR A 279 3.82 -16.33 14.28
C THR A 279 3.39 -14.94 13.82
N ALA A 280 4.34 -14.15 13.34
CA ALA A 280 4.05 -12.83 12.79
C ALA A 280 4.83 -12.60 11.49
N TYR A 281 4.15 -12.00 10.50
CA TYR A 281 4.71 -11.73 9.18
C TYR A 281 4.35 -10.32 8.75
N SER A 282 5.15 -9.77 7.86
CA SER A 282 4.81 -8.54 7.15
C SER A 282 4.86 -8.75 5.64
N CYS A 283 4.09 -7.98 4.90
CA CYS A 283 4.12 -8.06 3.45
C CYS A 283 3.79 -6.75 2.76
N HIS A 284 4.26 -6.59 1.54
CA HIS A 284 3.69 -5.60 0.63
C HIS A 284 2.73 -6.30 -0.36
N PRO A 285 1.53 -5.75 -0.59
CA PRO A 285 0.48 -6.45 -1.34
C PRO A 285 0.65 -6.31 -2.87
N GLY A 286 1.56 -5.45 -3.32
CA GLY A 286 1.88 -5.21 -4.73
C GLY A 286 1.49 -3.82 -5.18
N VAL A 287 1.74 -3.53 -6.47
CA VAL A 287 1.22 -2.31 -7.11
C VAL A 287 -0.17 -2.65 -7.63
N ILE A 288 -1.18 -2.31 -6.85
CA ILE A 288 -2.56 -2.71 -7.08
C ILE A 288 -3.31 -1.59 -7.79
N VAL A 289 -4.18 -1.94 -8.74
CA VAL A 289 -5.23 -1.04 -9.22
C VAL A 289 -6.14 -0.76 -8.03
N SER A 290 -5.89 0.34 -7.34
CA SER A 290 -6.83 0.93 -6.40
C SER A 290 -7.39 2.21 -7.04
N GLU A 291 -8.39 2.82 -6.42
CA GLU A 291 -8.86 4.19 -6.78
C GLU A 291 -7.70 5.19 -6.95
N LEU A 292 -6.53 4.87 -6.37
CA LEU A 292 -5.27 5.59 -6.49
C LEU A 292 -4.70 5.69 -7.92
N THR A 293 -4.77 4.64 -8.74
CA THR A 293 -4.12 4.64 -10.05
C THR A 293 -4.88 5.47 -11.08
N ARG A 294 -6.20 5.65 -10.89
CA ARG A 294 -7.05 6.43 -11.80
C ARG A 294 -6.54 7.87 -11.99
N TYR A 295 -5.95 8.44 -10.94
CA TYR A 295 -5.38 9.80 -10.97
C TYR A 295 -3.96 9.87 -11.53
N LEU A 296 -3.16 8.80 -11.41
CA LEU A 296 -1.84 8.69 -12.04
C LEU A 296 -1.95 8.50 -13.56
N VAL A 297 -2.96 7.78 -14.04
CA VAL A 297 -3.23 7.61 -15.47
C VAL A 297 -3.73 8.91 -16.10
N ALA A 298 -4.68 9.60 -15.45
CA ALA A 298 -5.22 10.88 -15.93
C ALA A 298 -4.14 11.97 -16.05
N SER A 299 -3.13 11.98 -15.17
CA SER A 299 -2.02 12.94 -15.20
C SER A 299 -0.96 12.61 -16.27
N ILE A 300 -0.81 11.34 -16.68
CA ILE A 300 0.04 10.95 -17.81
C ILE A 300 -0.58 11.40 -19.15
N GLU A 301 -1.91 11.30 -19.28
CA GLU A 301 -2.64 11.72 -20.48
C GLU A 301 -2.54 13.25 -20.71
N GLU A 302 -2.63 14.04 -19.64
CA GLU A 302 -2.56 15.51 -19.71
C GLU A 302 -1.15 16.02 -20.09
N GLU A 303 -0.10 15.37 -19.56
CA GLU A 303 1.30 15.73 -19.85
C GLU A 303 1.76 15.25 -21.25
N ALA A 304 1.15 14.18 -21.77
CA ALA A 304 1.35 13.72 -23.14
C ALA A 304 0.88 14.80 -24.14
N LEU A 305 -0.20 15.53 -23.85
CA LEU A 305 -0.75 16.56 -24.73
C LEU A 305 0.19 17.76 -24.99
N GLN A 306 1.27 17.95 -24.23
CA GLN A 306 2.28 19.00 -24.50
C GLN A 306 3.58 18.49 -25.13
N LYS A 307 3.73 17.17 -25.31
CA LYS A 307 4.96 16.55 -25.84
C LYS A 307 4.84 16.16 -27.31
N SER A 308 5.98 15.95 -27.97
CA SER A 308 6.03 15.50 -29.37
C SER A 308 5.23 14.20 -29.57
N TRP A 309 4.68 13.98 -30.76
CA TRP A 309 3.84 12.82 -31.04
C TRP A 309 4.52 11.47 -30.76
N TRP A 310 5.85 11.38 -30.92
CA TRP A 310 6.63 10.21 -30.54
C TRP A 310 6.74 10.02 -29.03
N SER A 311 6.91 11.10 -28.27
CA SER A 311 6.91 11.09 -26.81
C SER A 311 5.54 10.69 -26.26
N ARG A 312 4.44 11.08 -26.93
CA ARG A 312 3.09 10.63 -26.59
C ARG A 312 2.91 9.13 -26.79
N MET A 313 3.38 8.62 -27.92
CA MET A 313 3.30 7.19 -28.22
C MET A 313 4.13 6.36 -27.23
N TYR A 314 5.33 6.84 -26.87
CA TYR A 314 6.19 6.23 -25.84
C TYR A 314 5.53 6.25 -24.45
N LEU A 315 5.02 7.39 -24.00
CA LEU A 315 4.36 7.52 -22.69
C LEU A 315 3.05 6.73 -22.63
N ASN A 316 2.27 6.66 -23.70
CA ASN A 316 1.06 5.84 -23.77
C ASN A 316 1.39 4.33 -23.78
N ALA A 317 2.46 3.91 -24.45
CA ALA A 317 2.92 2.53 -24.42
C ALA A 317 3.43 2.14 -23.02
N LEU A 318 4.18 3.02 -22.35
CA LEU A 318 4.58 2.83 -20.95
C LEU A 318 3.39 2.85 -20.00
N GLY A 319 2.46 3.78 -20.14
CA GLY A 319 1.24 3.87 -19.31
C GLY A 319 0.39 2.61 -19.42
N LYS A 320 0.14 2.13 -20.64
CA LYS A 320 -0.55 0.85 -20.88
C LYS A 320 0.21 -0.35 -20.31
N TYR A 321 1.55 -0.32 -20.32
CA TYR A 321 2.36 -1.37 -19.70
C TYR A 321 2.31 -1.30 -18.16
N PHE A 322 2.30 -0.10 -17.57
CA PHE A 322 2.05 0.10 -16.14
C PHE A 322 0.65 -0.34 -15.73
N GLU A 323 -0.37 -0.17 -16.57
CA GLU A 323 -1.71 -0.73 -16.35
C GLU A 323 -1.71 -2.26 -16.42
N LEU A 324 -0.99 -2.85 -17.39
CA LEU A 324 -0.84 -4.31 -17.52
C LEU A 324 -0.01 -4.94 -16.39
N ALA A 325 0.91 -4.17 -15.80
CA ALA A 325 1.73 -4.58 -14.66
C ALA A 325 1.03 -4.38 -13.30
N GLN A 326 -0.14 -3.74 -13.27
CA GLN A 326 -0.91 -3.58 -12.04
C GLN A 326 -1.69 -4.86 -11.71
N MET A 327 -1.64 -5.23 -10.44
CA MET A 327 -2.40 -6.36 -9.90
C MET A 327 -3.86 -5.94 -9.69
N LYS A 328 -4.80 -6.87 -9.94
CA LYS A 328 -6.19 -6.64 -9.53
C LYS A 328 -6.26 -6.49 -8.01
N THR A 329 -7.24 -5.76 -7.50
CA THR A 329 -7.44 -5.62 -6.05
C THR A 329 -7.60 -6.97 -5.34
N SER A 330 -8.19 -7.96 -6.03
CA SER A 330 -8.26 -9.35 -5.57
C SER A 330 -6.89 -10.00 -5.43
N ASP A 331 -5.98 -9.75 -6.39
CA ASP A 331 -4.65 -10.36 -6.40
C ASP A 331 -3.77 -9.77 -5.29
N GLY A 332 -4.04 -8.50 -4.92
CA GLY A 332 -3.42 -7.85 -3.78
C GLY A 332 -3.65 -8.55 -2.44
N ALA A 333 -4.75 -9.29 -2.30
CA ALA A 333 -5.05 -10.05 -1.09
C ALA A 333 -4.23 -11.35 -1.00
N LEU A 334 -3.67 -11.84 -2.10
CA LEU A 334 -3.05 -13.17 -2.15
C LEU A 334 -1.84 -13.29 -1.22
N THR A 335 -1.04 -12.23 -1.07
CA THR A 335 0.14 -12.27 -0.19
C THR A 335 -0.26 -12.42 1.27
N GLN A 336 -1.19 -11.61 1.76
CA GLN A 336 -1.62 -11.71 3.15
C GLN A 336 -2.43 -12.98 3.43
N LEU A 337 -3.21 -13.46 2.45
CA LEU A 337 -3.87 -14.77 2.51
C LEU A 337 -2.85 -15.90 2.60
N HIS A 338 -1.82 -15.89 1.76
CA HIS A 338 -0.73 -16.88 1.78
C HIS A 338 -0.09 -16.96 3.16
N LEU A 339 0.24 -15.81 3.76
CA LEU A 339 0.84 -15.77 5.10
C LEU A 339 -0.13 -16.20 6.20
N ALA A 340 -1.41 -15.86 6.06
CA ALA A 340 -2.43 -16.22 7.03
C ALA A 340 -2.71 -17.73 7.07
N VAL A 341 -2.58 -18.47 5.95
CA VAL A 341 -3.08 -19.86 5.86
C VAL A 341 -2.07 -20.93 5.47
N SER A 342 -0.92 -20.58 4.86
CA SER A 342 0.03 -21.59 4.36
C SER A 342 0.73 -22.33 5.50
N ASN A 343 1.39 -23.46 5.22
CA ASN A 343 2.10 -24.18 6.28
C ASN A 343 3.23 -23.30 6.86
N VAL A 344 3.35 -23.23 8.19
CA VAL A 344 4.41 -22.45 8.85
C VAL A 344 5.81 -22.91 8.47
N SER A 345 5.99 -24.18 8.08
CA SER A 345 7.28 -24.70 7.59
C SER A 345 7.72 -24.11 6.25
N GLU A 346 6.78 -23.55 5.48
CA GLU A 346 7.05 -22.87 4.20
C GLU A 346 7.36 -21.39 4.41
N LEU A 347 7.19 -20.89 5.63
CA LEU A 347 7.31 -19.48 5.98
C LEU A 347 8.47 -19.24 6.95
N SER A 348 9.01 -18.03 6.91
CA SER A 348 10.02 -17.54 7.82
C SER A 348 9.33 -16.59 8.80
N ASN A 349 9.21 -17.00 10.07
CA ASN A 349 8.62 -16.18 11.12
C ASN A 349 9.39 -14.86 11.25
N GLY A 350 8.68 -13.73 11.28
CA GLY A 350 9.27 -12.38 11.24
C GLY A 350 9.71 -11.92 9.85
N GLY A 351 9.43 -12.68 8.80
CA GLY A 351 9.79 -12.35 7.42
C GLY A 351 8.96 -11.22 6.81
N PHE A 352 9.58 -10.51 5.84
CA PHE A 352 8.93 -9.52 4.99
C PHE A 352 8.75 -10.05 3.57
N TYR A 353 7.50 -10.12 3.13
CA TYR A 353 7.12 -10.80 1.89
C TYR A 353 6.69 -9.84 0.79
N HIS A 354 7.13 -10.14 -0.42
CA HIS A 354 6.73 -9.50 -1.66
C HIS A 354 5.53 -10.25 -2.29
N PRO A 355 4.80 -9.62 -3.23
CA PRO A 355 3.59 -10.12 -3.85
C PRO A 355 3.64 -11.59 -4.19
N ILE A 356 2.55 -12.26 -3.82
CA ILE A 356 2.36 -13.70 -3.84
C ILE A 356 3.50 -14.43 -3.11
N GLY A 357 3.74 -14.08 -1.84
CA GLY A 357 4.50 -14.92 -0.91
C GLY A 357 6.01 -15.05 -1.16
N LYS A 358 6.61 -14.19 -1.99
CA LYS A 358 8.06 -14.24 -2.25
C LYS A 358 8.82 -13.60 -1.09
N LEU A 359 9.66 -14.38 -0.40
CA LEU A 359 10.68 -13.82 0.48
C LEU A 359 11.84 -13.29 -0.40
N LYS A 360 12.05 -11.98 -0.47
CA LYS A 360 13.12 -11.39 -1.30
C LYS A 360 14.39 -11.20 -0.46
N GLY A 361 15.47 -11.88 -0.85
CA GLY A 361 16.77 -11.81 -0.17
C GLY A 361 16.88 -12.78 1.01
N SER A 362 17.70 -12.43 2.01
CA SER A 362 17.62 -13.02 3.36
C SER A 362 16.29 -12.57 4.01
N PRO A 363 15.69 -13.28 4.99
CA PRO A 363 14.58 -12.75 5.82
C PRO A 363 14.92 -11.43 6.53
N ASN A 364 16.15 -10.94 6.33
CA ASN A 364 16.66 -9.72 6.85
C ASN A 364 16.39 -8.51 5.93
N HIS A 365 15.15 -8.01 5.95
CA HIS A 365 14.85 -6.63 5.53
C HIS A 365 15.83 -5.68 6.23
N ALA A 366 16.54 -4.81 5.51
CA ALA A 366 17.72 -4.10 6.06
C ALA A 366 17.41 -3.34 7.37
N GLN A 367 16.42 -2.45 7.34
CA GLN A 367 15.96 -1.71 8.52
C GLN A 367 15.06 -2.56 9.41
N GLY A 368 14.13 -3.32 8.81
CA GLY A 368 13.28 -4.30 9.50
C GLY A 368 14.05 -5.26 10.40
N SER A 369 15.33 -5.52 10.11
CA SER A 369 16.18 -6.48 10.83
C SER A 369 17.21 -5.83 11.73
N ASN A 370 17.24 -4.50 11.81
CA ASN A 370 18.00 -3.78 12.81
C ASN A 370 17.34 -3.96 14.18
N GLU A 371 17.89 -4.86 15.00
CA GLU A 371 17.35 -5.22 16.32
C GLU A 371 17.23 -4.01 17.26
N LYS A 372 18.25 -3.15 17.29
CA LYS A 372 18.23 -1.96 18.15
C LYS A 372 17.06 -1.04 17.76
N LEU A 373 16.89 -0.79 16.48
CA LEU A 373 15.82 0.09 15.98
C LEU A 373 14.43 -0.52 16.20
N ARG A 374 14.26 -1.84 16.03
CA ARG A 374 12.99 -2.52 16.33
C ARG A 374 12.59 -2.39 17.79
N LYS A 375 13.53 -2.65 18.71
CA LYS A 375 13.30 -2.52 20.16
C LYS A 375 13.07 -1.08 20.59
N GLU A 376 13.69 -0.12 19.89
CA GLU A 376 13.41 1.30 20.07
C GLU A 376 12.00 1.66 19.59
N LEU A 377 11.60 1.25 18.38
CA LEU A 377 10.25 1.41 17.86
C LEU A 377 9.20 0.85 18.82
N TRP A 378 9.41 -0.36 19.33
CA TRP A 378 8.51 -0.99 20.28
C TRP A 378 8.32 -0.15 21.55
N ARG A 379 9.42 0.22 22.20
CA ARG A 379 9.42 1.02 23.43
C ARG A 379 8.80 2.41 23.22
N GLU A 380 9.13 3.08 22.12
CA GLU A 380 8.57 4.39 21.79
C GLU A 380 7.07 4.31 21.51
N THR A 381 6.61 3.25 20.84
CA THR A 381 5.17 3.03 20.61
C THR A 381 4.43 2.85 21.94
N GLU A 382 4.94 2.00 22.84
CA GLU A 382 4.36 1.81 24.18
C GLU A 382 4.38 3.09 25.01
N ARG A 383 5.50 3.83 25.00
CA ARG A 383 5.64 5.11 25.72
C ARG A 383 4.58 6.11 25.26
N MET A 384 4.43 6.31 23.95
CA MET A 384 3.52 7.31 23.42
C MET A 384 2.04 6.93 23.60
N ILE A 385 1.70 5.63 23.55
CA ILE A 385 0.35 5.15 23.89
C ILE A 385 0.03 5.46 25.36
N LYS A 386 0.98 5.17 26.27
CA LYS A 386 0.84 5.47 27.70
C LYS A 386 0.70 6.97 27.96
N GLU A 387 1.46 7.80 27.27
CA GLU A 387 1.34 9.27 27.33
C GLU A 387 0.00 9.78 26.80
N ALA A 388 -0.63 9.06 25.88
CA ALA A 388 -2.00 9.32 25.44
C ALA A 388 -3.07 8.81 26.42
N GLY A 389 -2.69 8.17 27.53
CA GLY A 389 -3.60 7.68 28.58
C GLY A 389 -4.13 6.27 28.36
N PHE A 390 -3.50 5.47 27.49
CA PHE A 390 -3.93 4.11 27.15
C PHE A 390 -2.95 3.03 27.57
#